data_AF-A0A3B8SMH8-F1
#
_entry.id   AF-A0A3B8SMH8-F1
#
_cell.length_a   1.000
_cell.length_b   1.000
_cell.length_c   1.000
_cell.angle_alpha   90.00
_cell.angle_beta   90.00
_cell.angle_gamma   90.00
#
_symmetry.space_group_name_H-M   'P 1'
#
loop_
_entity.id
_entity.type
_entity.pdbx_description
1 polymer ?
#
loop_
_entity_poly.entity_id
_entity_poly.type
_entity_poly.pdbx_seq_one_letter_code
_entity_poly.pdbx_strand_id
1 'polypeptide(L)'
;MINLIDEDNKILYKIGKVSRKDSIKTRGLSKNEKASILSDDMFKAMFMNSKRIKYSAKFFSYFLDISYEDLLNNLKLVKNELDKDKKKSKGERCDYIAEIDDTLLNIEVNCNNNMETLERNIEFVNRLYGSKTKIGSDYIYPKTIQFNLNNFFIEGNDKIVDKYFLRNNEKVKLTDKINIINIYVPNLMRKCYNKTNKELNDFERYLLILVEKDIDKAREIGGLDLFMKDTIDEAINVSRLEGFGESYNHIAAEMEQEYKDGVEEGIEQGKIETAKRMYELGIEKELIAKSINTDLKTLEEILN
;
A
#
# COMPACT_ATOMS: atom_id res chain seq x y z
N MET A 1 -21.89 22.05 -28.74
CA MET A 1 -21.38 20.68 -28.80
C MET A 1 -20.25 20.61 -27.77
N ILE A 2 -20.43 19.91 -26.65
CA ILE A 2 -19.35 19.73 -25.66
C ILE A 2 -18.39 18.73 -26.30
N ASN A 3 -17.25 19.22 -26.78
CA ASN A 3 -16.27 18.39 -27.46
C ASN A 3 -15.35 17.78 -26.39
N LEU A 4 -15.56 16.51 -26.04
CA LEU A 4 -14.72 15.76 -25.09
C LEU A 4 -13.28 15.54 -25.61
N ILE A 5 -12.96 16.01 -26.81
CA ILE A 5 -11.66 15.88 -27.48
C ILE A 5 -10.59 16.76 -26.82
N ASP A 6 -10.96 17.87 -26.16
CA ASP A 6 -10.04 18.76 -25.42
C ASP A 6 -9.79 18.31 -23.98
N GLU A 7 -10.58 17.37 -23.46
CA GLU A 7 -10.19 16.65 -22.26
C GLU A 7 -9.11 15.67 -22.70
N ASP A 8 -7.89 15.93 -22.23
CA ASP A 8 -6.70 15.11 -22.36
C ASP A 8 -7.01 13.70 -21.78
N ASN A 9 -7.82 12.91 -22.52
CA ASN A 9 -8.26 11.54 -22.24
C ASN A 9 -7.08 10.58 -22.45
N LYS A 10 -5.90 11.01 -21.98
CA LYS A 10 -4.77 10.16 -21.68
C LYS A 10 -5.29 9.16 -20.68
N ILE A 11 -5.38 7.92 -21.13
CA ILE A 11 -5.70 6.76 -20.30
C ILE A 11 -4.95 6.89 -18.96
N LEU A 12 -5.58 6.48 -17.85
CA LEU A 12 -5.01 6.52 -16.49
C LEU A 12 -3.53 6.04 -16.43
N TYR A 13 -3.08 5.24 -17.40
CA TYR A 13 -1.70 4.78 -17.60
C TYR A 13 -0.64 5.88 -17.82
N LYS A 14 -0.99 7.17 -17.89
CA LYS A 14 -0.03 8.29 -17.83
C LYS A 14 0.14 8.93 -16.45
N ILE A 15 -0.41 8.34 -15.39
CA ILE A 15 -0.26 8.84 -14.00
C ILE A 15 1.21 8.87 -13.54
N GLY A 16 2.13 8.18 -14.24
CA GLY A 16 3.56 8.17 -13.95
C GLY A 16 4.01 6.76 -13.59
N LYS A 17 5.30 6.49 -13.76
CA LYS A 17 5.87 5.17 -13.46
C LYS A 17 5.87 4.95 -11.95
N VAL A 18 5.43 3.76 -11.50
CA VAL A 18 5.52 3.38 -10.09
C VAL A 18 6.98 3.06 -9.73
N SER A 19 7.46 3.60 -8.61
CA SER A 19 8.80 3.35 -8.08
C SER A 19 8.75 2.89 -6.63
N ARG A 20 9.61 1.93 -6.29
CA ARG A 20 9.82 1.41 -4.92
C ARG A 20 11.11 1.91 -4.29
N LYS A 21 11.77 2.91 -4.89
CA LYS A 21 12.94 3.52 -4.25
C LYS A 21 12.53 4.05 -2.86
N ASP A 22 13.32 3.73 -1.85
CA ASP A 22 13.07 4.06 -0.43
C ASP A 22 11.84 3.37 0.20
N SER A 23 11.31 2.30 -0.44
CA SER A 23 10.28 1.46 0.18
C SER A 23 10.83 0.66 1.35
N ILE A 24 10.00 0.42 2.36
CA ILE A 24 10.32 -0.46 3.48
C ILE A 24 10.38 -1.90 2.97
N LYS A 25 11.51 -2.58 3.21
CA LYS A 25 11.69 -3.97 2.81
C LYS A 25 11.17 -4.92 3.87
N THR A 26 10.33 -5.87 3.47
CA THR A 26 10.01 -7.03 4.29
C THR A 26 11.24 -7.93 4.36
N ARG A 27 11.69 -8.21 5.59
CA ARG A 27 12.75 -9.17 5.91
C ARG A 27 12.57 -9.59 7.36
N GLY A 28 13.16 -10.74 7.72
CA GLY A 28 13.15 -11.25 9.08
C GLY A 28 13.57 -10.21 10.12
N LEU A 29 13.00 -10.33 11.32
CA LEU A 29 13.26 -9.44 12.45
C LEU A 29 14.57 -9.82 13.14
N SER A 30 15.42 -8.84 13.36
CA SER A 30 16.53 -8.95 14.31
C SER A 30 16.11 -8.56 15.73
N LYS A 31 17.01 -8.77 16.70
CA LYS A 31 16.76 -8.52 18.13
C LYS A 31 16.34 -7.07 18.43
N ASN A 32 16.88 -6.09 17.71
CA ASN A 32 16.56 -4.66 17.89
C ASN A 32 15.47 -4.15 16.93
N GLU A 33 14.67 -5.04 16.36
CA GLU A 33 13.62 -4.68 15.43
C GLU A 33 12.23 -5.09 15.87
N LYS A 34 11.26 -4.23 15.54
CA LYS A 34 9.84 -4.55 15.51
C LYS A 34 9.36 -4.71 14.07
N ALA A 35 8.23 -5.37 13.89
CA ALA A 35 7.56 -5.45 12.60
C ALA A 35 6.93 -4.10 12.20
N SER A 36 6.85 -3.87 10.90
CA SER A 36 6.24 -2.69 10.28
C SER A 36 4.76 -2.95 10.05
N ILE A 37 3.88 -1.95 10.22
CA ILE A 37 2.45 -2.09 9.84
C ILE A 37 2.23 -2.29 8.34
N LEU A 38 3.28 -2.24 7.52
CA LEU A 38 3.22 -2.58 6.11
C LEU A 38 3.18 -4.10 5.86
N SER A 39 3.39 -4.92 6.90
CA SER A 39 3.06 -6.34 6.82
C SER A 39 1.62 -6.59 7.26
N ASP A 40 0.96 -7.52 6.57
CA ASP A 40 -0.42 -7.93 6.84
C ASP A 40 -0.61 -8.37 8.30
N ASP A 41 0.29 -9.21 8.83
CA ASP A 41 0.25 -9.70 10.22
C ASP A 41 0.29 -8.57 11.25
N MET A 42 1.20 -7.60 11.08
CA MET A 42 1.34 -6.49 12.02
C MET A 42 0.20 -5.49 11.88
N PHE A 43 -0.24 -5.22 10.65
CA PHE A 43 -1.39 -4.37 10.39
C PHE A 43 -2.65 -4.93 11.07
N LYS A 44 -2.94 -6.22 10.85
CA LYS A 44 -4.05 -6.92 11.52
C LYS A 44 -3.93 -6.87 13.03
N ALA A 45 -2.74 -7.16 13.55
CA ALA A 45 -2.51 -7.18 14.99
C ALA A 45 -2.72 -5.80 15.64
N MET A 46 -2.30 -4.71 14.99
CA MET A 46 -2.34 -3.35 15.55
C MET A 46 -3.65 -2.62 15.26
N PHE A 47 -4.20 -2.75 14.05
CA PHE A 47 -5.37 -1.98 13.59
C PHE A 47 -6.67 -2.78 13.65
N MET A 48 -6.66 -4.08 13.34
CA MET A 48 -7.88 -4.92 13.31
C MET A 48 -8.24 -5.57 14.65
N ASN A 49 -7.61 -5.17 15.75
CA ASN A 49 -7.92 -5.68 17.09
C ASN A 49 -8.71 -4.65 17.88
N SER A 50 -9.92 -5.00 18.33
CA SER A 50 -10.79 -4.11 19.10
C SER A 50 -10.13 -3.58 20.39
N LYS A 51 -9.23 -4.36 21.02
CA LYS A 51 -8.46 -3.92 22.20
C LYS A 51 -7.40 -2.86 21.88
N ARG A 52 -7.09 -2.66 20.60
CA ARG A 52 -6.05 -1.74 20.09
C ARG A 52 -6.62 -0.67 19.17
N ILE A 53 -7.95 -0.50 19.17
CA ILE A 53 -8.65 0.45 18.30
C ILE A 53 -8.11 1.87 18.40
N LYS A 54 -7.54 2.24 19.56
CA LYS A 54 -6.83 3.50 19.82
C LYS A 54 -5.81 3.88 18.74
N TYR A 55 -5.09 2.92 18.16
CA TYR A 55 -4.09 3.23 17.13
C TYR A 55 -4.76 3.63 15.81
N SER A 56 -5.79 2.90 15.38
CA SER A 56 -6.57 3.29 14.20
C SER A 56 -7.35 4.59 14.42
N ALA A 57 -7.89 4.82 15.62
CA ALA A 57 -8.54 6.08 15.99
C ALA A 57 -7.56 7.27 15.91
N LYS A 58 -6.33 7.11 16.42
CA LYS A 58 -5.29 8.13 16.31
C LYS A 58 -4.93 8.41 14.86
N PHE A 59 -4.78 7.37 14.03
CA PHE A 59 -4.55 7.53 12.60
C PHE A 59 -5.62 8.40 11.95
N PHE A 60 -6.91 8.10 12.17
CA PHE A 60 -8.02 8.86 11.59
C PHE A 60 -8.14 10.28 12.12
N SER A 61 -7.74 10.55 13.38
CA SER A 61 -7.79 11.90 13.97
C SER A 61 -6.91 12.92 13.25
N TYR A 62 -5.93 12.47 12.45
CA TYR A 62 -5.10 13.36 11.64
C TYR A 62 -5.76 13.80 10.33
N PHE A 63 -6.85 13.15 9.92
CA PHE A 63 -7.48 13.38 8.62
C PHE A 63 -8.93 13.85 8.74
N LEU A 64 -9.60 13.49 9.83
CA LEU A 64 -10.99 13.82 10.08
C LEU A 64 -11.08 14.97 11.06
N ASP A 65 -12.08 15.83 10.87
CA ASP A 65 -12.44 16.87 11.85
C ASP A 65 -13.29 16.26 12.97
N ILE A 66 -12.73 15.22 13.62
CA ILE A 66 -13.33 14.46 14.72
C ILE A 66 -12.23 14.27 15.76
N SER A 67 -12.52 14.54 17.03
CA SER A 67 -11.53 14.40 18.10
C SER A 67 -11.08 12.95 18.25
N TYR A 68 -9.84 12.76 18.74
CA TYR A 68 -9.33 11.42 19.03
C TYR A 68 -10.22 10.66 20.03
N GLU A 69 -10.75 11.35 21.05
CA GLU A 69 -11.62 10.72 22.05
C GLU A 69 -12.97 10.30 21.47
N ASP A 70 -13.55 11.12 20.59
CA ASP A 70 -14.79 10.76 19.90
C ASP A 70 -14.59 9.57 18.95
N LEU A 71 -13.45 9.54 18.24
CA LEU A 71 -13.07 8.38 17.43
C LEU A 71 -12.88 7.13 18.30
N LEU A 72 -12.16 7.25 19.42
CA LEU A 72 -11.90 6.12 20.31
C LEU A 72 -13.19 5.49 20.84
N ASN A 73 -14.19 6.32 21.15
CA ASN A 73 -15.45 5.86 21.73
C ASN A 73 -16.47 5.35 20.70
N ASN A 74 -16.43 5.85 19.47
CA ASN A 74 -17.50 5.62 18.48
C ASN A 74 -17.07 4.81 17.25
N LEU A 75 -15.76 4.64 17.00
CA LEU A 75 -15.25 3.87 15.87
C LEU A 75 -15.57 2.37 16.06
N LYS A 76 -16.20 1.76 15.06
CA LYS A 76 -16.62 0.35 15.10
C LYS A 76 -15.96 -0.41 13.96
N LEU A 77 -15.15 -1.41 14.29
CA LEU A 77 -14.65 -2.34 13.27
C LEU A 77 -15.83 -3.13 12.69
N VAL A 78 -15.94 -3.14 11.37
CA VAL A 78 -16.96 -3.92 10.64
C VAL A 78 -16.31 -5.10 9.92
N LYS A 79 -17.12 -6.07 9.49
CA LYS A 79 -16.60 -7.20 8.70
C LYS A 79 -15.96 -6.66 7.42
N ASN A 80 -14.74 -7.10 7.16
CA ASN A 80 -13.97 -6.63 6.00
C ASN A 80 -14.17 -7.47 4.74
N GLU A 81 -15.08 -8.44 4.76
CA GLU A 81 -15.50 -9.23 3.60
C GLU A 81 -16.71 -8.56 2.94
N LEU A 82 -16.60 -8.27 1.65
CA LEU A 82 -17.72 -7.75 0.87
C LEU A 82 -18.59 -8.91 0.34
N ASP A 83 -19.91 -8.79 0.48
CA ASP A 83 -20.88 -9.80 0.02
C ASP A 83 -20.69 -10.17 -1.45
N LYS A 84 -20.88 -11.45 -1.79
CA LYS A 84 -20.68 -11.95 -3.14
C LYS A 84 -21.85 -11.54 -4.04
N ASP A 85 -21.62 -10.63 -4.96
CA ASP A 85 -22.62 -10.32 -6.01
C ASP A 85 -22.78 -11.46 -7.03
N LYS A 86 -21.81 -12.40 -7.13
CA LYS A 86 -21.86 -13.55 -8.05
C LYS A 86 -21.29 -14.83 -7.43
N LYS A 87 -21.86 -15.99 -7.77
CA LYS A 87 -21.39 -17.34 -7.37
C LYS A 87 -19.91 -17.66 -7.70
N LYS A 88 -19.24 -16.84 -8.52
CA LYS A 88 -17.84 -17.01 -8.96
C LYS A 88 -16.87 -15.96 -8.41
N SER A 89 -17.30 -14.94 -7.66
CA SER A 89 -16.34 -14.01 -7.05
C SER A 89 -15.63 -14.69 -5.86
N LYS A 90 -14.29 -14.65 -5.84
CA LYS A 90 -13.54 -14.85 -4.60
C LYS A 90 -14.05 -13.78 -3.63
N GLY A 91 -14.23 -14.14 -2.35
CA GLY A 91 -14.56 -13.12 -1.34
C GLY A 91 -13.45 -12.08 -1.35
N GLU A 92 -13.79 -10.83 -1.69
CA GLU A 92 -12.83 -9.74 -1.67
C GLU A 92 -12.80 -9.17 -0.27
N ARG A 93 -11.59 -9.04 0.27
CA ARG A 93 -11.33 -8.65 1.65
C ARG A 93 -10.47 -7.40 1.64
N CYS A 94 -11.01 -6.31 2.16
CA CYS A 94 -10.25 -5.09 2.43
C CYS A 94 -9.35 -5.29 3.65
N ASP A 95 -8.23 -4.60 3.75
CA ASP A 95 -7.34 -4.76 4.91
C ASP A 95 -7.98 -4.23 6.20
N TYR A 96 -8.74 -3.14 6.15
CA TYR A 96 -9.39 -2.56 7.33
C TYR A 96 -10.68 -1.85 6.95
N ILE A 97 -11.78 -2.16 7.63
CA ILE A 97 -13.01 -1.36 7.51
C ILE A 97 -13.53 -1.04 8.90
N ALA A 98 -13.81 0.25 9.12
CA ALA A 98 -14.52 0.71 10.29
C ALA A 98 -15.64 1.68 9.92
N GLU A 99 -16.58 1.82 10.82
CA GLU A 99 -17.71 2.72 10.72
C GLU A 99 -17.67 3.73 11.86
N ILE A 100 -17.87 5.00 11.52
CA ILE A 100 -18.18 6.07 12.47
C ILE A 100 -19.38 6.85 11.93
N ASP A 101 -20.45 6.92 12.72
CA ASP A 101 -21.76 7.38 12.28
C ASP A 101 -22.18 6.72 10.95
N ASP A 102 -22.47 7.49 9.91
CA ASP A 102 -22.81 7.01 8.56
C ASP A 102 -21.61 6.97 7.60
N THR A 103 -20.38 7.08 8.12
CA THR A 103 -19.14 7.08 7.34
C THR A 103 -18.38 5.77 7.49
N LEU A 104 -18.08 5.14 6.35
CA LEU A 104 -17.18 4.01 6.23
C LEU A 104 -15.74 4.51 6.00
N LEU A 105 -14.83 4.07 6.86
CA LEU A 105 -13.39 4.32 6.78
C LEU A 105 -12.69 3.04 6.35
N ASN A 106 -12.03 3.09 5.20
CA ASN A 106 -11.25 1.97 4.66
C ASN A 106 -9.75 2.28 4.69
N ILE A 107 -8.91 1.31 5.06
CA ILE A 107 -7.46 1.40 4.86
C ILE A 107 -7.03 0.19 4.02
N GLU A 108 -6.24 0.44 2.99
CA GLU A 108 -5.60 -0.59 2.15
C GLU A 108 -4.08 -0.41 2.23
N VAL A 109 -3.34 -1.48 2.51
CA VAL A 109 -1.88 -1.49 2.60
C VAL A 109 -1.28 -2.05 1.31
N ASN A 110 -0.67 -1.17 0.52
CA ASN A 110 -0.19 -1.53 -0.81
C ASN A 110 1.33 -1.67 -0.84
N CYS A 111 1.81 -2.91 -0.81
CA CYS A 111 3.23 -3.24 -0.93
C CYS A 111 3.69 -3.61 -2.34
N ASN A 112 2.73 -3.89 -3.23
CA ASN A 112 2.98 -4.20 -4.64
C ASN A 112 3.04 -2.91 -5.46
N ASN A 113 3.80 -2.94 -6.56
CA ASN A 113 4.06 -1.78 -7.41
C ASN A 113 3.24 -1.77 -8.72
N ASN A 114 2.14 -2.51 -8.78
CA ASN A 114 1.29 -2.52 -9.98
C ASN A 114 0.16 -1.47 -9.87
N MET A 115 -0.18 -0.86 -11.00
CA MET A 115 -1.30 0.09 -11.07
C MET A 115 -2.65 -0.60 -10.88
N GLU A 116 -2.75 -1.89 -11.20
CA GLU A 116 -3.97 -2.69 -11.04
C GLU A 116 -4.43 -2.77 -9.57
N THR A 117 -3.51 -2.67 -8.62
CA THR A 117 -3.79 -2.65 -7.18
C THR A 117 -4.54 -1.37 -6.83
N LEU A 118 -4.15 -0.23 -7.40
CA LEU A 118 -4.87 1.03 -7.21
C LEU A 118 -6.27 0.99 -7.86
N GLU A 119 -6.40 0.35 -9.03
CA GLU A 119 -7.71 0.14 -9.68
C GLU A 119 -8.63 -0.75 -8.83
N ARG A 120 -8.10 -1.86 -8.31
CA ARG A 120 -8.83 -2.74 -7.39
C ARG A 120 -9.27 -1.99 -6.13
N ASN A 121 -8.40 -1.14 -5.60
CA ASN A 121 -8.74 -0.31 -4.45
C ASN A 121 -9.85 0.71 -4.80
N ILE A 122 -9.92 1.22 -6.04
CA ILE A 122 -11.04 2.07 -6.49
C ILE A 122 -12.34 1.26 -6.60
N GLU A 123 -12.27 0.02 -7.10
CA GLU A 123 -13.41 -0.90 -7.11
C GLU A 123 -13.99 -1.09 -5.70
N PHE A 124 -13.13 -1.29 -4.69
CA PHE A 124 -13.57 -1.42 -3.29
C PHE A 124 -14.31 -0.18 -2.78
N VAL A 125 -13.83 1.02 -3.07
CA VAL A 125 -14.53 2.26 -2.71
C VAL A 125 -15.94 2.30 -3.29
N ASN A 126 -16.10 1.92 -4.56
CA ASN A 126 -17.39 1.91 -5.23
C ASN A 126 -18.34 0.88 -4.60
N ARG A 127 -17.85 -0.30 -4.24
CA ARG A 127 -18.64 -1.33 -3.55
C ARG A 127 -19.06 -0.87 -2.16
N LEU A 128 -18.15 -0.26 -1.38
CA LEU A 128 -18.46 0.30 -0.07
C LEU A 128 -19.49 1.42 -0.14
N TYR A 129 -19.38 2.31 -1.12
CA TYR A 129 -20.34 3.37 -1.37
C TYR A 129 -21.76 2.83 -1.65
N GLY A 130 -21.87 1.67 -2.32
CA GLY A 130 -23.15 1.01 -2.59
C GLY A 130 -23.65 0.06 -1.47
N SER A 131 -22.83 -0.22 -0.46
CA SER A 131 -23.03 -1.36 0.46
C SER A 131 -24.28 -1.31 1.35
N LYS A 132 -24.79 -0.11 1.69
CA LYS A 132 -25.98 0.04 2.54
C LYS A 132 -27.29 0.15 1.73
N THR A 133 -27.23 -0.02 0.41
CA THR A 133 -28.44 -0.04 -0.42
C THR A 133 -29.16 -1.38 -0.28
N LYS A 134 -30.42 -1.38 0.18
CA LYS A 134 -31.26 -2.58 0.23
C LYS A 134 -32.42 -2.43 -0.75
N ILE A 135 -32.78 -3.54 -1.40
CA ILE A 135 -33.95 -3.61 -2.28
C ILE A 135 -35.22 -3.38 -1.43
N GLY A 136 -36.04 -2.39 -1.81
CA GLY A 136 -37.34 -2.13 -1.18
C GLY A 136 -37.35 -1.14 0.00
N SER A 137 -36.22 -0.48 0.29
CA SER A 137 -36.14 0.64 1.25
C SER A 137 -35.61 1.90 0.57
N ASP A 138 -35.64 3.04 1.27
CA ASP A 138 -34.93 4.25 0.82
C ASP A 138 -33.43 3.93 0.59
N TYR A 139 -32.89 4.40 -0.53
CA TYR A 139 -31.49 4.17 -0.88
C TYR A 139 -30.58 5.02 0.00
N ILE A 140 -29.86 4.37 0.93
CA ILE A 140 -28.86 5.02 1.78
C ILE A 140 -27.46 4.74 1.21
N TYR A 141 -26.79 5.79 0.75
CA TYR A 141 -25.39 5.73 0.31
C TYR A 141 -24.47 6.32 1.38
N PRO A 142 -23.67 5.49 2.09
CA PRO A 142 -22.73 5.97 3.09
C PRO A 142 -21.67 6.89 2.47
N LYS A 143 -21.07 7.72 3.32
CA LYS A 143 -19.80 8.35 2.97
C LYS A 143 -18.70 7.32 3.09
N THR A 144 -17.80 7.24 2.12
CA THR A 144 -16.66 6.33 2.10
C THR A 144 -15.38 7.15 1.95
N ILE A 145 -14.47 6.96 2.90
CA ILE A 145 -13.14 7.56 2.90
C ILE A 145 -12.13 6.43 2.90
N GLN A 146 -11.34 6.33 1.83
CA GLN A 146 -10.29 5.33 1.71
C GLN A 146 -8.92 5.94 1.88
N PHE A 147 -8.08 5.27 2.66
CA PHE A 147 -6.68 5.57 2.87
C PHE A 147 -5.83 4.46 2.26
N ASN A 148 -5.15 4.75 1.16
CA ASN A 148 -4.18 3.84 0.57
C ASN A 148 -2.82 4.12 1.20
N LEU A 149 -2.34 3.20 2.05
CA LEU A 149 -0.99 3.24 2.60
C LEU A 149 -0.02 2.57 1.63
N ASN A 150 0.64 3.37 0.80
CA ASN A 150 1.47 2.91 -0.31
C ASN A 150 2.94 2.80 0.11
N ASN A 151 3.51 1.60 0.01
CA ASN A 151 4.94 1.34 0.14
C ASN A 151 5.68 1.48 -1.22
N PHE A 152 5.20 2.40 -2.04
CA PHE A 152 5.75 2.83 -3.31
C PHE A 152 5.40 4.30 -3.50
N PHE A 153 5.90 4.94 -4.56
CA PHE A 153 5.48 6.26 -4.97
C PHE A 153 5.36 6.34 -6.49
N ILE A 154 4.68 7.38 -6.97
CA ILE A 154 4.57 7.67 -8.40
C ILE A 154 5.70 8.63 -8.79
N GLU A 155 6.51 8.28 -9.79
CA GLU A 155 7.58 9.15 -10.28
C GLU A 155 7.00 10.53 -10.68
N GLY A 156 7.65 11.60 -10.22
CA GLY A 156 7.17 12.97 -10.38
C GLY A 156 6.18 13.44 -9.29
N ASN A 157 5.72 12.57 -8.40
CA ASN A 157 4.91 12.93 -7.23
C ASN A 157 5.75 12.87 -5.95
N ASP A 158 6.04 14.04 -5.37
CA ASP A 158 6.82 14.19 -4.13
C ASP A 158 5.95 14.32 -2.87
N LYS A 159 4.62 14.32 -3.02
CA LYS A 159 3.69 14.46 -1.89
C LYS A 159 3.76 13.25 -0.97
N ILE A 160 3.70 13.49 0.33
CA ILE A 160 3.52 12.42 1.33
C ILE A 160 2.05 11.99 1.39
N VAL A 161 1.14 12.95 1.31
CA VAL A 161 -0.31 12.74 1.27
C VAL A 161 -0.88 13.40 0.02
N ASP A 162 -1.62 12.64 -0.77
CA ASP A 162 -2.27 13.11 -1.98
C ASP A 162 -3.76 12.76 -1.97
N LYS A 163 -4.62 13.78 -2.05
CA LYS A 163 -6.06 13.68 -1.81
C LYS A 163 -6.83 13.81 -3.12
N TYR A 164 -7.69 12.85 -3.41
CA TYR A 164 -8.48 12.76 -4.63
C TYR A 164 -9.97 12.88 -4.30
N PHE A 165 -10.66 13.75 -5.04
CA PHE A 165 -12.08 14.09 -4.88
C PHE A 165 -12.76 14.10 -6.24
N LEU A 166 -14.04 13.70 -6.28
CA LEU A 166 -14.90 13.89 -7.46
C LEU A 166 -15.29 15.37 -7.56
N ARG A 167 -14.79 16.08 -8.58
CA ARG A 167 -14.97 17.53 -8.74
C ARG A 167 -14.94 17.95 -10.21
N ASN A 168 -15.49 19.12 -10.50
CA ASN A 168 -15.39 19.75 -11.82
C ASN A 168 -14.06 20.50 -12.01
N ASN A 169 -13.89 21.11 -13.19
CA ASN A 169 -12.68 21.87 -13.54
C ASN A 169 -12.48 23.12 -12.66
N GLU A 170 -13.56 23.72 -12.15
CA GLU A 170 -13.51 24.81 -11.16
C GLU A 170 -13.21 24.34 -9.72
N LYS A 171 -12.92 23.05 -9.53
CA LYS A 171 -12.64 22.39 -8.24
C LYS A 171 -13.84 22.33 -7.28
N VAL A 172 -15.05 22.56 -7.76
CA VAL A 172 -16.29 22.33 -7.01
C VAL A 172 -16.52 20.82 -6.91
N LYS A 173 -16.65 20.31 -5.67
CA LYS A 173 -16.90 18.89 -5.44
C LYS A 173 -18.30 18.52 -5.93
N LEU A 174 -18.39 17.45 -6.71
CA LEU A 174 -19.67 16.84 -7.10
C LEU A 174 -20.34 16.19 -5.89
N THR A 175 -19.53 15.53 -5.06
CA THR A 175 -19.95 14.90 -3.80
C THR A 175 -18.75 14.83 -2.87
N ASP A 176 -19.01 14.86 -1.56
CA ASP A 176 -18.01 14.58 -0.52
C ASP A 176 -18.14 13.15 0.04
N LYS A 177 -19.05 12.34 -0.53
CA LYS A 177 -19.29 10.95 -0.10
C LYS A 177 -18.21 9.97 -0.55
N ILE A 178 -17.35 10.32 -1.51
CA ILE A 178 -16.27 9.46 -1.97
C ILE A 178 -14.96 10.26 -1.90
N ASN A 179 -14.04 9.82 -1.04
CA ASN A 179 -12.73 10.44 -0.88
C ASN A 179 -11.64 9.37 -0.89
N ILE A 180 -10.60 9.56 -1.70
CA ILE A 180 -9.45 8.65 -1.76
C ILE A 180 -8.20 9.42 -1.36
N ILE A 181 -7.46 8.90 -0.40
CA ILE A 181 -6.28 9.54 0.17
C ILE A 181 -5.12 8.57 -0.01
N ASN A 182 -4.18 8.93 -0.89
CA ASN A 182 -2.95 8.20 -1.08
C ASN A 182 -1.88 8.71 -0.11
N ILE A 183 -1.27 7.81 0.64
CA ILE A 183 -0.17 8.09 1.57
C ILE A 183 1.07 7.35 1.07
N TYR A 184 2.08 8.10 0.63
CA TYR A 184 3.29 7.53 0.04
C TYR A 184 4.41 7.45 1.08
N VAL A 185 4.56 6.27 1.69
CA VAL A 185 5.57 6.01 2.73
C VAL A 185 6.99 6.31 2.25
N PRO A 186 7.43 5.95 1.02
CA PRO A 186 8.79 6.27 0.57
C PRO A 186 9.08 7.78 0.51
N ASN A 187 8.07 8.59 0.18
CA ASN A 187 8.22 10.05 0.15
C ASN A 187 8.46 10.60 1.57
N LEU A 188 7.81 10.01 2.58
CA LEU A 188 8.04 10.33 3.99
C LEU A 188 9.41 9.85 4.48
N MET A 189 9.83 8.64 4.11
CA MET A 189 11.17 8.13 4.44
C MET A 189 12.27 9.05 3.88
N ARG A 190 12.13 9.50 2.62
CA ARG A 190 13.05 10.49 2.03
C ARG A 190 13.06 11.82 2.79
N LYS A 191 11.90 12.29 3.25
CA LYS A 191 11.83 13.50 4.08
C LYS A 191 12.61 13.31 5.39
N CYS A 192 12.49 12.13 6.02
CA CYS A 192 13.18 11.79 7.25
C CYS A 192 14.72 11.70 7.06
N TYR A 193 15.20 11.05 6.00
CA TYR A 193 16.64 10.81 5.80
C TYR A 193 17.41 12.00 5.18
N ASN A 194 16.77 12.83 4.35
CA ASN A 194 17.49 13.86 3.58
C ASN A 194 17.63 15.22 4.30
N LYS A 195 17.23 15.37 5.57
CA LYS A 195 17.21 16.69 6.22
C LYS A 195 17.76 16.74 7.64
N THR A 196 18.86 17.48 7.77
CA THR A 196 19.04 18.49 8.80
C THR A 196 17.89 19.52 8.71
N ASN A 197 17.09 19.68 9.78
CA ASN A 197 16.14 20.77 10.03
C ASN A 197 14.85 20.91 9.17
N LYS A 198 14.09 19.85 8.89
CA LYS A 198 12.62 20.02 8.69
C LYS A 198 11.85 19.22 9.72
N GLU A 199 11.10 19.93 10.56
CA GLU A 199 10.25 19.33 11.58
C GLU A 199 9.21 18.41 10.92
N LEU A 200 9.14 17.18 11.43
CA LEU A 200 8.09 16.23 11.12
C LEU A 200 6.87 16.63 11.94
N ASN A 201 5.71 16.75 11.29
CA ASN A 201 4.47 16.96 12.02
C ASN A 201 4.03 15.68 12.76
N ASP A 202 3.05 15.79 13.65
CA ASP A 202 2.62 14.66 14.48
C ASP A 202 2.12 13.45 13.68
N PHE A 203 1.41 13.68 12.57
CA PHE A 203 1.00 12.60 11.65
C PHE A 203 2.21 11.90 11.02
N GLU A 204 3.17 12.66 10.52
CA GLU A 204 4.38 12.13 9.89
C GLU A 204 5.21 11.33 10.88
N ARG A 205 5.38 11.82 12.11
CA ARG A 205 6.03 11.09 13.21
C ARG A 205 5.26 9.82 13.56
N TYR A 206 3.94 9.92 13.69
CA TYR A 206 3.07 8.78 14.01
C TYR A 206 3.14 7.69 12.94
N LEU A 207 3.11 8.07 11.65
CA LEU A 207 3.24 7.11 10.57
C LEU A 207 4.64 6.48 10.54
N LEU A 208 5.69 7.29 10.74
CA LEU A 208 7.07 6.80 10.78
C LEU A 208 7.29 5.76 11.89
N ILE A 209 6.80 5.99 13.12
CA ILE A 209 6.96 5.00 14.21
C ILE A 209 6.22 3.69 13.91
N LEU A 210 5.13 3.73 13.14
CA LEU A 210 4.39 2.53 12.76
C LEU A 210 5.15 1.71 11.70
N VAL A 211 5.87 2.38 10.79
CA VAL A 211 6.56 1.71 9.67
C VAL A 211 8.04 1.41 9.92
N GLU A 212 8.72 2.18 10.77
CA GLU A 212 10.13 2.00 11.13
C GLU A 212 10.31 0.70 11.90
N LYS A 213 11.29 -0.10 11.50
CA LYS A 213 11.57 -1.40 12.11
C LYS A 213 12.58 -1.27 13.24
N ASP A 214 13.55 -0.38 13.11
CA ASP A 214 14.58 -0.13 14.12
C ASP A 214 13.96 0.51 15.37
N ILE A 215 14.05 -0.18 16.49
CA ILE A 215 13.40 0.25 17.74
C ILE A 215 13.98 1.58 18.24
N ASP A 216 15.29 1.78 18.14
CA ASP A 216 15.94 2.98 18.64
C ASP A 216 15.57 4.19 17.79
N LYS A 217 15.53 4.05 16.46
CA LYS A 217 15.03 5.10 15.57
C LYS A 217 13.55 5.40 15.80
N ALA A 218 12.72 4.38 15.98
CA ALA A 218 11.31 4.58 16.28
C ALA A 218 11.14 5.38 17.60
N ARG A 219 11.94 5.06 18.63
CA ARG A 219 11.95 5.79 19.91
C ARG A 219 12.46 7.22 19.75
N GLU A 220 13.48 7.46 18.94
CA GLU A 220 13.97 8.80 18.61
C GLU A 220 12.86 9.65 17.95
N ILE A 221 12.17 9.10 16.95
CA ILE A 221 11.05 9.76 16.25
C ILE A 221 9.88 10.02 17.21
N GLY A 222 9.55 9.04 18.07
CA GLY A 222 8.50 9.15 19.08
C GLY A 222 8.82 10.17 20.18
N GLY A 223 10.09 10.40 20.48
CA GLY A 223 10.55 11.41 21.42
C GLY A 223 9.93 11.24 22.82
N LEU A 224 9.35 12.31 23.37
CA LEU A 224 8.70 12.32 24.68
C LEU A 224 7.18 12.07 24.64
N ASP A 225 6.59 11.92 23.46
CA ASP A 225 5.15 11.71 23.30
C ASP A 225 4.74 10.34 23.88
N LEU A 226 3.89 10.35 24.90
CA LEU A 226 3.47 9.15 25.62
C LEU A 226 2.65 8.20 24.75
N PHE A 227 1.82 8.71 23.85
CA PHE A 227 1.02 7.90 22.94
C PHE A 227 1.91 7.19 21.91
N MET A 228 2.91 7.90 21.38
CA MET A 228 3.90 7.33 20.46
C MET A 228 4.75 6.26 21.14
N LYS A 229 5.19 6.50 22.38
CA LYS A 229 5.93 5.48 23.18
C LYS A 229 5.11 4.22 23.37
N ASP A 230 3.86 4.36 23.82
CA ASP A 230 2.92 3.25 23.99
C ASP A 230 2.67 2.51 22.65
N THR A 231 2.53 3.24 21.54
CA THR A 231 2.40 2.64 20.20
C THR A 231 3.63 1.81 19.82
N ILE A 232 4.84 2.31 20.11
CA ILE A 232 6.10 1.60 19.83
C ILE A 232 6.20 0.35 20.70
N ASP A 233 5.97 0.48 22.00
CA ASP A 233 6.09 -0.62 22.96
C ASP A 233 5.06 -1.71 22.67
N GLU A 234 3.83 -1.36 22.27
CA GLU A 234 2.85 -2.36 21.85
C GLU A 234 3.25 -3.09 20.56
N ALA A 235 3.78 -2.37 19.57
CA ALA A 235 4.29 -2.99 18.36
C ALA A 235 5.50 -3.90 18.63
N ILE A 236 6.36 -3.56 19.61
CA ILE A 236 7.42 -4.43 20.11
C ILE A 236 6.82 -5.68 20.75
N ASN A 237 5.86 -5.51 21.67
CA ASN A 237 5.21 -6.63 22.35
C ASN A 237 4.57 -7.61 21.35
N VAL A 238 3.82 -7.10 20.37
CA VAL A 238 3.24 -7.90 19.28
C VAL A 238 4.32 -8.65 18.52
N SER A 239 5.42 -7.97 18.16
CA SER A 239 6.55 -8.58 17.45
C SER A 239 7.28 -9.68 18.24
N ARG A 240 7.00 -9.78 19.55
CA ARG A 240 7.59 -10.76 20.47
C ARG A 240 6.58 -11.75 21.03
N LEU A 241 5.31 -11.67 20.62
CA LEU A 241 4.32 -12.69 20.97
C LEU A 241 4.76 -14.05 20.40
N GLU A 242 4.51 -15.10 21.18
CA GLU A 242 4.78 -16.47 20.76
C GLU A 242 4.07 -16.77 19.43
N GLY A 243 4.80 -17.38 18.49
CA GLY A 243 4.32 -17.66 17.14
C GLY A 243 4.29 -16.47 16.17
N PHE A 244 4.13 -15.22 16.64
CA PHE A 244 4.08 -14.06 15.75
C PHE A 244 5.41 -13.84 15.02
N GLY A 245 6.51 -13.80 15.77
CA GLY A 245 7.84 -13.56 15.19
C GLY A 245 8.26 -14.64 14.19
N GLU A 246 7.87 -15.89 14.46
CA GLU A 246 8.12 -17.04 13.57
C GLU A 246 7.29 -16.95 12.28
N SER A 247 5.98 -16.70 12.40
CA SER A 247 5.08 -16.48 11.26
C SER A 247 5.58 -15.33 10.37
N TYR A 248 5.89 -14.20 10.99
CA TYR A 248 6.40 -13.03 10.27
C TYR A 248 7.72 -13.34 9.55
N ASN A 249 8.65 -14.03 10.22
CA ASN A 249 9.94 -14.38 9.61
C ASN A 249 9.78 -15.41 8.48
N HIS A 250 8.84 -16.33 8.59
CA HIS A 250 8.51 -17.29 7.53
C HIS A 250 8.01 -16.57 6.27
N ILE A 251 7.00 -15.71 6.42
CA ILE A 251 6.47 -14.90 5.31
C ILE A 251 7.58 -14.04 4.70
N ALA A 252 8.42 -13.43 5.54
CA ALA A 252 9.52 -12.62 5.05
C ALA A 252 10.55 -13.43 4.24
N ALA A 253 10.80 -14.69 4.62
CA ALA A 253 11.68 -15.59 3.89
C ALA A 253 11.06 -16.06 2.57
N GLU A 254 9.76 -16.37 2.56
CA GLU A 254 9.01 -16.69 1.33
C GLU A 254 9.07 -15.53 0.34
N MET A 255 8.77 -14.30 0.80
CA MET A 255 8.86 -13.11 -0.05
C MET A 255 10.27 -12.85 -0.59
N GLU A 256 11.31 -13.15 0.19
CA GLU A 256 12.70 -13.03 -0.26
C GLU A 256 13.02 -14.07 -1.33
N GLN A 257 12.52 -15.29 -1.17
CA GLN A 257 12.71 -16.37 -2.15
C GLN A 257 11.95 -16.07 -3.45
N GLU A 258 10.68 -15.69 -3.38
CA GLU A 258 9.90 -15.27 -4.54
C GLU A 258 10.57 -14.12 -5.30
N TYR A 259 11.19 -13.18 -4.58
CA TYR A 259 11.95 -12.10 -5.20
C TYR A 259 13.19 -12.61 -5.93
N LYS A 260 13.94 -13.56 -5.34
CA LYS A 260 15.11 -14.17 -5.99
C LYS A 260 14.70 -14.93 -7.24
N ASP A 261 13.70 -15.79 -7.13
CA ASP A 261 13.16 -16.58 -8.24
C ASP A 261 12.69 -15.66 -9.38
N GLY A 262 11.94 -14.60 -9.06
CA GLY A 262 11.49 -13.62 -10.06
C GLY A 262 12.62 -12.81 -10.72
N VAL A 263 13.72 -12.54 -10.00
CA VAL A 263 14.91 -11.91 -10.58
C VAL A 263 15.63 -12.88 -11.53
N GLU A 264 15.75 -14.15 -11.14
CA GLU A 264 16.35 -15.19 -11.97
C GLU A 264 15.54 -15.42 -13.25
N GLU A 265 14.21 -15.58 -13.14
CA GLU A 265 13.30 -15.70 -14.29
C GLU A 265 13.39 -14.47 -15.20
N GLY A 266 13.45 -13.26 -14.64
CA GLY A 266 13.58 -12.02 -15.41
C GLY A 266 14.90 -11.93 -16.17
N ILE A 267 16.01 -12.37 -15.57
CA ILE A 267 17.32 -12.46 -16.25
C ILE A 267 17.26 -13.47 -17.39
N GLU A 268 16.64 -14.63 -17.18
CA GLU A 268 16.51 -15.67 -18.19
C GLU A 268 15.62 -15.23 -19.37
N GLN A 269 14.46 -14.63 -19.10
CA GLN A 269 13.60 -14.04 -20.12
C GLN A 269 14.33 -12.93 -20.90
N GLY A 270 15.08 -12.07 -20.21
CA GLY A 270 15.89 -11.02 -20.85
C GLY A 270 16.97 -11.58 -21.77
N LYS A 271 17.62 -12.69 -21.40
CA LYS A 271 18.56 -13.41 -22.27
C LYS A 271 17.87 -13.97 -23.50
N ILE A 272 16.70 -14.59 -23.34
CA ILE A 272 15.90 -15.15 -24.43
C ILE A 272 15.49 -14.06 -25.43
N GLU A 273 14.90 -12.95 -24.95
CA GLU A 273 14.46 -11.85 -25.80
C GLU A 273 15.65 -11.19 -26.52
N THR A 274 16.78 -11.02 -25.82
CA THR A 274 18.02 -10.50 -26.41
C THR A 274 18.55 -11.42 -27.50
N ALA A 275 18.62 -12.73 -27.25
CA ALA A 275 19.07 -13.70 -28.24
C ALA A 275 18.21 -13.71 -29.50
N LYS A 276 16.88 -13.70 -29.34
CA LYS A 276 15.94 -13.64 -30.47
C LYS A 276 16.13 -12.38 -31.30
N ARG A 277 16.22 -11.20 -30.66
CA ARG A 277 16.48 -9.94 -31.36
C ARG A 277 17.84 -9.91 -32.07
N MET A 278 18.90 -10.42 -31.43
CA MET A 278 20.23 -10.48 -32.05
C MET A 278 20.23 -11.41 -33.28
N TYR A 279 19.50 -12.53 -33.21
CA TYR A 279 19.34 -13.45 -34.33
C TYR A 279 18.53 -12.83 -35.48
N GLU A 280 17.44 -12.12 -35.18
CA GLU A 280 16.65 -11.35 -36.15
C GLU A 280 17.48 -10.26 -36.85
N LEU A 281 18.47 -9.68 -36.16
CA LEU A 281 19.41 -8.71 -36.70
C LEU A 281 20.55 -9.34 -37.52
N GLY A 282 20.56 -10.66 -37.70
CA GLY A 282 21.55 -11.39 -38.49
C GLY A 282 22.90 -11.55 -37.81
N ILE A 283 22.98 -11.44 -36.48
CA ILE A 283 24.22 -11.69 -35.73
C ILE A 283 24.53 -13.20 -35.72
N GLU A 284 25.80 -13.56 -35.89
CA GLU A 284 26.25 -14.96 -35.89
C GLU A 284 25.97 -15.67 -34.56
N LYS A 285 25.53 -16.93 -34.63
CA LYS A 285 25.11 -17.72 -33.47
C LYS A 285 26.21 -17.86 -32.43
N GLU A 286 27.47 -18.04 -32.83
CA GLU A 286 28.60 -18.10 -31.90
C GLU A 286 28.74 -16.82 -31.07
N LEU A 287 28.52 -15.66 -31.70
CA LEU A 287 28.61 -14.38 -31.03
C LEU A 287 27.41 -14.16 -30.10
N ILE A 288 26.20 -14.56 -30.50
CA ILE A 288 25.00 -14.50 -29.65
C ILE A 288 25.19 -15.38 -28.41
N ALA A 289 25.60 -16.64 -28.59
CA ALA A 289 25.82 -17.58 -27.50
C ALA A 289 26.83 -17.03 -26.48
N LYS A 290 27.92 -16.43 -26.96
CA LYS A 290 28.91 -15.74 -26.13
C LYS A 290 28.32 -14.51 -25.43
N SER A 291 27.50 -13.71 -26.11
CA SER A 291 26.92 -12.48 -25.58
C SER A 291 25.92 -12.71 -24.44
N ILE A 292 25.14 -13.80 -24.48
CA ILE A 292 24.21 -14.15 -23.39
C ILE A 292 24.79 -15.19 -22.41
N ASN A 293 26.06 -15.57 -22.61
CA ASN A 293 26.81 -16.56 -21.84
C ASN A 293 26.07 -17.90 -21.76
N THR A 294 25.80 -18.50 -22.92
CA THR A 294 25.20 -19.83 -23.07
C THR A 294 25.96 -20.66 -24.11
N ASP A 295 25.66 -21.95 -24.23
CA ASP A 295 26.22 -22.80 -25.26
C ASP A 295 25.35 -22.81 -26.55
N LEU A 296 25.93 -23.26 -27.67
CA LEU A 296 25.23 -23.26 -28.95
C LEU A 296 23.98 -24.15 -28.96
N LYS A 297 23.97 -25.23 -28.17
CA LYS A 297 22.84 -26.16 -28.11
C LYS A 297 21.65 -25.49 -27.41
N THR A 298 21.87 -24.87 -26.26
CA THR A 298 20.87 -24.10 -25.53
C THR A 298 20.40 -22.89 -26.35
N LEU A 299 21.29 -22.23 -27.10
CA LEU A 299 20.88 -21.17 -28.02
C LEU A 299 19.93 -21.70 -29.12
N GLU A 300 20.20 -22.87 -29.68
CA GLU A 300 19.31 -23.49 -30.68
C GLU A 300 17.93 -23.83 -30.11
N GLU A 301 17.87 -24.29 -28.85
CA GLU A 301 16.61 -24.51 -28.14
C GLU A 301 15.83 -23.20 -27.91
N ILE A 302 16.51 -22.09 -27.64
CA ILE A 302 15.91 -20.75 -27.45
C ILE A 302 15.35 -20.18 -28.76
N LEU A 303 16.00 -20.47 -29.90
CA LEU A 303 15.68 -19.93 -31.21
C LEU A 303 14.63 -20.75 -31.99
N ASN A 304 14.36 -21.99 -31.57
CA ASN A 304 13.25 -22.81 -32.07
C ASN A 304 11.89 -22.34 -31.53
#